data_AF-A0A257JRQ2-F1
#
_entry.id   AF-A0A257JRQ2-F1
#
_cell.length_a   1.000
_cell.length_b   1.000
_cell.length_c   1.000
_cell.angle_alpha   90.00
_cell.angle_beta   90.00
_cell.angle_gamma   90.00
#
_symmetry.space_group_name_H-M   'P 1'
#
loop_
_entity.id
_entity.type
_entity.pdbx_description
1 polymer ?
#
loop_
_entity_poly.entity_id
_entity_poly.type
_entity_poly.pdbx_seq_one_letter_code
_entity_poly.pdbx_strand_id
1 'polypeptide(L)'
;MDEDVEMISVNTNSGAMVAMQTMNKTDSDLAKAQNAISTGLKVATAKDNGAIWAIANKMKSDVGAYDRVRESTDRAASILDTGIAAGESVMELLNEMKGKALAASQTGLSASAQAALAADFAQLRDQITSIGANASFDGT
;
A
#
# COMPACT_ATOMS: atom_id res chain seq x y z
N MET A 1 66.46 49.24 -15.11
CA MET A 1 66.45 47.94 -15.81
C MET A 1 67.25 47.02 -14.93
N ASP A 2 66.59 46.36 -14.00
CA ASP A 2 67.06 45.13 -13.39
C ASP A 2 65.81 44.31 -13.11
N GLU A 3 65.85 43.09 -13.62
CA GLU A 3 64.76 42.14 -13.76
C GLU A 3 64.15 41.80 -12.40
N ASP A 4 62.82 41.90 -12.31
CA ASP A 4 62.02 41.12 -11.38
C ASP A 4 62.23 39.64 -11.72
N VAL A 5 63.26 39.04 -11.12
CA VAL A 5 63.48 37.58 -11.16
C VAL A 5 62.36 36.95 -10.33
N GLU A 6 61.23 36.72 -10.99
CA GLU A 6 60.17 35.84 -10.51
C GLU A 6 60.80 34.51 -10.11
N MET A 7 60.59 34.10 -8.85
CA MET A 7 61.21 32.91 -8.27
C MET A 7 60.84 31.63 -9.02
N ILE A 8 61.65 31.25 -10.00
CA ILE A 8 61.65 29.92 -10.61
C ILE A 8 62.43 28.99 -9.66
N SER A 9 61.75 28.48 -8.63
CA SER A 9 62.28 27.42 -7.77
C SER A 9 62.30 26.09 -8.53
N VAL A 10 63.47 25.46 -8.68
CA VAL A 10 63.61 24.10 -9.28
C VAL A 10 62.93 23.02 -8.43
N ASN A 11 62.82 23.26 -7.12
CA ASN A 11 62.28 22.29 -6.16
C ASN A 11 60.77 22.44 -5.93
N THR A 12 60.16 23.57 -6.32
CA THR A 12 58.74 23.84 -6.07
C THR A 12 58.14 24.62 -7.23
N ASN A 13 57.30 23.97 -8.02
CA ASN A 13 56.63 24.58 -9.16
C ASN A 13 55.21 25.03 -8.76
N SER A 14 55.05 26.32 -8.49
CA SER A 14 53.76 26.92 -8.10
C SER A 14 52.68 26.73 -9.18
N GLY A 15 53.03 26.86 -10.46
CA GLY A 15 52.11 26.63 -11.58
C GLY A 15 51.60 25.19 -11.64
N ALA A 16 52.48 24.21 -11.40
CA ALA A 16 52.09 22.80 -11.31
C ALA A 16 51.22 22.51 -10.08
N MET A 17 51.48 23.16 -8.93
CA MET A 17 50.64 23.02 -7.74
C MET A 17 49.23 23.60 -7.96
N VAL A 18 49.10 24.74 -8.64
CA VAL A 18 47.80 25.34 -9.00
C VAL A 18 47.05 24.46 -10.01
N ALA A 19 47.76 23.91 -11.00
CA ALA A 19 47.17 22.96 -11.94
C ALA A 19 46.68 21.68 -11.23
N MET A 20 47.46 21.13 -10.29
CA MET A 20 47.06 19.99 -9.47
C MET A 20 45.87 20.29 -8.56
N GLN A 21 45.79 21.48 -7.95
CA GLN A 21 44.61 21.90 -7.18
C GLN A 21 43.36 22.01 -8.06
N THR A 22 43.51 22.55 -9.27
CA THR A 22 42.43 22.65 -10.26
C THR A 22 41.99 21.26 -10.73
N MET A 23 42.92 20.35 -11.00
CA MET A 23 42.64 18.97 -11.39
C MET A 23 41.90 18.22 -10.27
N ASN A 24 42.39 18.30 -9.03
CA ASN A 24 41.73 17.69 -7.87
C ASN A 24 40.29 18.21 -7.69
N LYS A 25 40.05 19.50 -7.96
CA LYS A 25 38.72 20.09 -7.94
C LYS A 25 37.83 19.51 -9.05
N THR A 26 38.33 19.43 -10.28
CA THR A 26 37.62 18.85 -11.42
C THR A 26 37.27 17.37 -11.19
N ASP A 27 38.21 16.59 -10.65
CA ASP A 27 37.99 15.17 -10.31
C ASP A 27 36.91 15.00 -9.23
N SER A 28 36.93 15.86 -8.21
CA SER A 28 35.87 15.89 -7.18
C SER A 28 34.50 16.23 -7.77
N ASP A 29 34.43 17.21 -8.68
CA ASP A 29 33.16 17.61 -9.29
C ASP A 29 32.65 16.56 -10.29
N LEU A 30 33.56 15.89 -11.01
CA LEU A 30 33.24 14.73 -11.85
C LEU A 30 32.68 13.56 -11.03
N ALA A 31 33.28 13.25 -9.88
CA ALA A 31 32.80 12.19 -9.00
C ALA A 31 31.37 12.46 -8.48
N LYS A 32 31.04 13.72 -8.18
CA LYS A 32 29.67 14.12 -7.81
C LYS A 32 28.69 13.95 -8.98
N ALA A 33 29.08 14.38 -10.18
CA ALA A 33 28.25 14.21 -11.36
C ALA A 33 28.01 12.73 -11.68
N GLN A 34 29.04 11.89 -11.60
CA GLN A 34 28.93 10.45 -11.75
C GLN A 34 28.01 9.83 -10.70
N ASN A 35 28.08 10.27 -9.44
CA ASN A 35 27.18 9.79 -8.38
C ASN A 35 25.72 10.17 -8.66
N ALA A 36 25.45 11.40 -9.10
CA ALA A 36 24.11 11.85 -9.47
C ALA A 36 23.58 11.07 -10.68
N ILE A 37 24.41 10.78 -11.69
CA ILE A 37 24.05 9.94 -12.85
C ILE A 37 23.76 8.50 -12.41
N SER A 38 24.61 7.92 -11.56
CA SER A 38 24.46 6.54 -11.11
C SER A 38 23.25 6.32 -10.21
N THR A 39 22.91 7.29 -9.37
CA THR A 39 21.78 7.19 -8.43
C THR A 39 20.48 7.75 -9.01
N GLY A 40 20.58 8.60 -10.02
CA GLY A 40 19.47 9.41 -10.54
C GLY A 40 19.00 10.49 -9.56
N LEU A 41 19.66 10.69 -8.42
CA LEU A 41 19.27 11.61 -7.37
C LEU A 41 20.20 12.82 -7.34
N LYS A 42 19.61 14.01 -7.28
CA LYS A 42 20.36 15.25 -7.03
C LYS A 42 20.96 15.31 -5.61
N VAL A 43 20.32 14.65 -4.64
CA VAL A 43 20.77 14.53 -3.24
C VAL A 43 20.72 13.05 -2.88
N ALA A 44 21.85 12.35 -3.01
CA ALA A 44 21.93 10.92 -2.76
C ALA A 44 22.19 10.62 -1.28
N THR A 45 23.00 11.47 -0.64
CA THR A 45 23.46 11.27 0.74
C THR A 45 23.14 12.46 1.64
N ALA A 46 23.12 12.21 2.96
CA ALA A 46 22.98 13.28 3.95
C ALA A 46 24.13 14.31 3.91
N LYS A 47 25.28 13.96 3.30
CA LYS A 47 26.42 14.87 3.12
C LYS A 47 26.17 15.90 2.02
N ASP A 48 25.32 15.59 1.03
CA ASP A 48 25.03 16.50 -0.08
C ASP A 48 24.06 17.60 0.35
N ASN A 49 23.01 17.23 1.08
CA ASN A 49 22.10 18.14 1.76
C ASN A 49 21.28 17.40 2.82
N GLY A 50 21.69 17.47 4.09
CA GLY A 50 21.06 16.73 5.18
C GLY A 50 19.58 17.04 5.38
N ALA A 51 19.15 18.28 5.17
CA ALA A 51 17.76 18.69 5.32
C ALA A 51 16.86 18.11 4.20
N ILE A 52 17.28 18.25 2.94
CA ILE A 52 16.53 17.70 1.79
C ILE A 52 16.53 16.17 1.83
N TRP A 53 17.67 15.57 2.17
CA TRP A 53 17.79 14.12 2.30
C TRP A 53 16.87 13.57 3.40
N ALA A 54 16.79 14.23 4.56
CA ALA A 54 15.90 13.83 5.65
C ALA A 54 14.41 13.93 5.25
N ILE A 55 14.01 15.03 4.60
CA ILE A 55 12.64 15.19 4.08
C ILE A 55 12.33 14.11 3.04
N ALA A 56 13.24 13.87 2.10
CA ALA A 56 13.05 12.85 1.07
C ALA A 56 12.92 11.44 1.64
N ASN A 57 13.73 11.08 2.65
CA ASN A 57 13.59 9.79 3.33
C ASN A 57 12.30 9.68 4.13
N LYS A 58 11.89 10.76 4.82
CA LYS A 58 10.58 10.79 5.48
C LYS A 58 9.46 10.58 4.46
N MET A 59 9.49 11.25 3.31
CA MET A 59 8.50 11.05 2.25
C MET A 59 8.52 9.62 1.72
N LYS A 60 9.69 9.00 1.51
CA LYS A 60 9.79 7.57 1.13
C LYS A 60 9.18 6.65 2.19
N SER A 61 9.43 6.93 3.46
CA SER A 61 8.83 6.20 4.58
C SER A 61 7.30 6.38 4.62
N ASP A 62 6.83 7.61 4.42
CA ASP A 62 5.40 7.93 4.39
C ASP A 62 4.72 7.21 3.20
N VAL A 63 5.34 7.15 2.02
CA VAL A 63 4.84 6.37 0.87
C VAL A 63 4.72 4.89 1.22
N GLY A 64 5.77 4.30 1.81
CA GLY A 64 5.71 2.90 2.25
C GLY A 64 4.62 2.64 3.30
N ALA A 65 4.34 3.61 4.18
CA ALA A 65 3.23 3.53 5.13
C ALA A 65 1.87 3.62 4.41
N TYR A 66 1.73 4.51 3.42
CA TYR A 66 0.50 4.63 2.62
C TYR A 66 0.20 3.37 1.82
N ASP A 67 1.22 2.69 1.28
CA ASP A 67 1.03 1.42 0.59
C ASP A 67 0.41 0.35 1.51
N ARG A 68 0.82 0.31 2.79
CA ARG A 68 0.21 -0.60 3.79
C ARG A 68 -1.21 -0.21 4.16
N VAL A 69 -1.48 1.10 4.30
CA VAL A 69 -2.84 1.59 4.55
C VAL A 69 -3.76 1.26 3.37
N ARG A 70 -3.26 1.39 2.15
CA ARG A 70 -3.97 0.99 0.93
C ARG A 70 -4.29 -0.49 0.94
N GLU A 71 -3.30 -1.36 1.19
CA GLU A 71 -3.52 -2.80 1.31
C GLU A 71 -4.58 -3.15 2.38
N SER A 72 -4.52 -2.49 3.53
CA SER A 72 -5.53 -2.66 4.59
C SER A 72 -6.92 -2.18 4.17
N THR A 73 -7.01 -1.14 3.35
CA THR A 73 -8.28 -0.60 2.84
C THR A 73 -8.87 -1.52 1.79
N ASP A 74 -8.05 -2.03 0.88
CA ASP A 74 -8.43 -3.01 -0.14
C ASP A 74 -8.94 -4.31 0.51
N ARG A 75 -8.28 -4.74 1.61
CA ARG A 75 -8.76 -5.85 2.44
C ARG A 75 -10.11 -5.55 3.09
N ALA A 76 -10.27 -4.36 3.68
CA ALA A 76 -11.55 -3.97 4.29
C ALA A 76 -12.69 -3.92 3.27
N ALA A 77 -12.43 -3.45 2.05
CA ALA A 77 -13.39 -3.49 0.95
C ALA A 77 -13.77 -4.93 0.60
N SER A 78 -12.81 -5.85 0.53
CA SER A 78 -13.07 -7.26 0.22
C SER A 78 -13.90 -7.97 1.32
N ILE A 79 -13.67 -7.61 2.60
CA ILE A 79 -14.50 -8.06 3.73
C ILE A 79 -15.93 -7.54 3.57
N LEU A 80 -16.09 -6.26 3.24
CA LEU A 80 -17.39 -5.65 3.03
C LEU A 80 -18.15 -6.33 1.87
N ASP A 81 -17.49 -6.58 0.75
CA ASP A 81 -18.10 -7.27 -0.41
C ASP A 81 -18.57 -8.68 -0.04
N THR A 82 -17.79 -9.42 0.74
CA THR A 82 -18.17 -10.74 1.26
C THR A 82 -19.41 -10.64 2.16
N GLY A 83 -19.44 -9.66 3.05
CA GLY A 83 -20.58 -9.38 3.93
C GLY A 83 -21.84 -8.97 3.16
N ILE A 84 -21.71 -8.17 2.10
CA ILE A 84 -22.82 -7.78 1.22
C ILE A 84 -23.39 -9.02 0.51
N ALA A 85 -22.54 -9.85 -0.11
CA ALA A 85 -22.99 -11.06 -0.80
C ALA A 85 -23.71 -12.05 0.15
N ALA A 86 -23.19 -12.20 1.37
CA ALA A 86 -23.86 -12.98 2.41
C ALA A 86 -25.20 -12.36 2.82
N GLY A 87 -25.24 -11.04 2.98
CA GLY A 87 -26.47 -10.29 3.28
C GLY A 87 -27.54 -10.43 2.19
N GLU A 88 -27.15 -10.38 0.92
CA GLU A 88 -28.04 -10.63 -0.23
C GLU A 88 -28.63 -12.04 -0.19
N SER A 89 -27.80 -13.04 0.08
CA SER A 89 -28.25 -14.43 0.22
C SER A 89 -29.23 -14.60 1.39
N VAL A 90 -28.96 -13.94 2.53
CA VAL A 90 -29.88 -13.95 3.69
C VAL A 90 -31.20 -13.26 3.34
N MET A 91 -31.18 -12.15 2.60
CA MET A 91 -32.40 -11.46 2.16
C MET A 91 -33.26 -12.35 1.25
N GLU A 92 -32.65 -13.10 0.33
CA GLU A 92 -33.36 -14.06 -0.52
C GLU A 92 -34.06 -15.15 0.31
N LEU A 93 -33.34 -15.77 1.25
CA LEU A 93 -33.91 -16.79 2.14
C LEU A 93 -35.04 -16.23 3.02
N LEU A 94 -34.91 -15.00 3.52
CA LEU A 94 -35.97 -14.34 4.29
C LEU A 94 -37.24 -14.12 3.46
N ASN A 95 -37.10 -13.81 2.17
CA ASN A 95 -38.24 -13.69 1.27
C ASN A 95 -38.93 -15.05 1.04
N GLU A 96 -38.16 -16.13 0.90
CA GLU A 96 -38.71 -17.49 0.82
C GLU A 96 -39.44 -17.88 2.11
N MET A 97 -38.83 -17.62 3.27
CA MET A 97 -39.44 -17.87 4.58
C MET A 97 -40.77 -17.13 4.74
N LYS A 98 -40.84 -15.87 4.29
CA LYS A 98 -42.09 -15.09 4.27
C LYS A 98 -43.15 -15.77 3.40
N GLY A 99 -42.77 -16.28 2.22
CA GLY A 99 -43.67 -17.04 1.35
C GLY A 99 -44.20 -18.31 2.01
N LYS A 100 -43.33 -19.08 2.66
CA LYS A 100 -43.70 -20.30 3.41
C LYS A 100 -44.62 -19.99 4.58
N ALA A 101 -44.34 -18.94 5.35
CA ALA A 101 -45.18 -18.49 6.45
C ALA A 101 -46.57 -18.05 5.98
N LEU A 102 -46.65 -17.33 4.85
CA LEU A 102 -47.93 -16.94 4.26
C LEU A 102 -48.72 -18.16 3.78
N ALA A 103 -48.06 -19.13 3.13
CA ALA A 103 -48.69 -20.38 2.72
C ALA A 103 -49.22 -21.18 3.92
N ALA A 104 -48.47 -21.21 5.03
CA ALA A 104 -48.89 -21.87 6.27
C ALA A 104 -50.09 -21.19 6.95
N SER A 105 -50.31 -19.90 6.70
CA SER A 105 -51.45 -19.13 7.22
C SER A 105 -52.76 -19.39 6.46
N GLN A 106 -52.75 -20.10 5.32
CA GLN A 106 -53.98 -20.39 4.57
C GLN A 106 -54.87 -21.36 5.34
N THR A 107 -56.18 -21.09 5.35
CA THR A 107 -57.17 -21.96 5.97
C THR A 107 -57.47 -23.17 5.08
N GLY A 108 -57.69 -24.34 5.68
CA GLY A 108 -57.99 -25.57 4.95
C GLY A 108 -56.79 -26.45 4.59
N LEU A 109 -55.57 -26.14 5.06
CA LEU A 109 -54.44 -27.06 4.96
C LEU A 109 -54.62 -28.29 5.85
N SER A 110 -54.15 -29.44 5.36
CA SER A 110 -54.03 -30.65 6.18
C SER A 110 -52.90 -30.49 7.20
N ALA A 111 -52.98 -31.24 8.31
CA ALA A 111 -51.93 -31.25 9.34
C ALA A 111 -50.55 -31.65 8.77
N SER A 112 -50.53 -32.55 7.78
CA SER A 112 -49.30 -32.96 7.09
C SER A 112 -48.70 -31.81 6.27
N ALA A 113 -49.52 -31.04 5.55
CA ALA A 113 -49.06 -29.89 4.79
C ALA A 113 -48.54 -28.76 5.70
N GLN A 114 -49.20 -28.51 6.84
CA GLN A 114 -48.71 -27.57 7.85
C GLN A 114 -47.36 -28.01 8.45
N ALA A 115 -47.20 -29.30 8.75
CA ALA A 115 -45.95 -29.84 9.27
C ALA A 115 -44.80 -29.72 8.25
N ALA A 116 -45.07 -30.00 6.97
CA ALA A 116 -44.08 -29.85 5.91
C ALA A 116 -43.62 -28.39 5.74
N LEU A 117 -44.55 -27.42 5.74
CA LEU A 117 -44.22 -26.00 5.65
C LEU A 117 -43.42 -25.49 6.87
N ALA A 118 -43.73 -26.00 8.06
CA ALA A 118 -42.97 -25.68 9.27
C ALA A 118 -41.54 -26.26 9.23
N ALA A 119 -41.37 -27.46 8.69
CA ALA A 119 -40.06 -28.07 8.49
C ALA A 119 -39.21 -27.28 7.48
N ASP A 120 -39.79 -26.91 6.32
CA ASP A 120 -39.13 -26.06 5.33
C ASP A 120 -38.70 -24.71 5.94
N PHE A 121 -39.58 -24.08 6.73
CA PHE A 121 -39.27 -22.81 7.38
C PHE A 121 -38.11 -22.94 8.39
N ALA A 122 -38.08 -24.04 9.16
CA ALA A 122 -36.98 -24.32 10.08
C ALA A 122 -35.66 -24.54 9.33
N GLN A 123 -35.69 -25.27 8.20
CA GLN A 123 -34.51 -25.49 7.37
C GLN A 123 -33.95 -24.18 6.79
N LEU A 124 -34.82 -23.29 6.28
CA LEU A 124 -34.39 -21.98 5.76
C LEU A 124 -33.76 -21.12 6.86
N ARG A 125 -34.30 -21.13 8.08
CA ARG A 125 -33.71 -20.45 9.24
C ARG A 125 -32.31 -21.01 9.56
N ASP A 126 -32.16 -22.32 9.52
CA ASP A 126 -30.89 -22.97 9.80
C ASP A 126 -29.85 -22.67 8.70
N GLN A 127 -30.30 -22.55 7.45
CA GLN A 127 -29.47 -22.08 6.33
C GLN A 127 -29.02 -20.62 6.50
N ILE A 128 -29.88 -19.71 6.94
CA ILE A 128 -29.50 -18.32 7.28
C ILE A 128 -28.40 -18.31 8.35
N THR A 129 -28.57 -19.13 9.39
CA THR A 129 -27.58 -19.26 10.46
C THR A 129 -26.25 -19.79 9.93
N SER A 130 -26.30 -20.76 9.02
CA SER A 130 -25.12 -21.31 8.34
C SER A 130 -24.42 -20.27 7.47
N ILE A 131 -25.15 -19.48 6.68
CA ILE A 131 -24.56 -18.42 5.84
C ILE A 131 -23.88 -17.37 6.72
N GLY A 132 -24.53 -16.95 7.81
CA GLY A 132 -23.92 -16.01 8.76
C GLY A 132 -22.63 -16.55 9.40
N ALA A 133 -22.57 -17.85 9.68
CA ALA A 133 -21.38 -18.49 10.24
C ALA A 133 -20.26 -18.72 9.21
N ASN A 134 -20.61 -18.86 7.92
CA ASN A 134 -19.66 -19.14 6.83
C ASN A 134 -19.29 -17.90 6.00
N ALA A 135 -19.89 -16.74 6.26
CA ALA A 135 -19.55 -15.47 5.65
C ALA A 135 -18.21 -14.95 6.19
N SER A 136 -17.14 -15.68 5.87
CA SER A 136 -15.80 -15.42 6.34
C SER A 136 -14.88 -14.99 5.21
N PHE A 137 -14.10 -13.94 5.46
CA PHE A 137 -13.03 -13.48 4.59
C PHE A 137 -11.68 -13.74 5.29
N ASP A 138 -10.76 -14.44 4.62
CA ASP A 138 -9.42 -14.79 5.15
C ASP A 138 -9.45 -15.58 6.48
N GLY A 139 -10.54 -16.33 6.74
CA GLY A 139 -10.71 -17.16 7.94
C GLY A 139 -11.27 -16.42 9.17
N THR A 140 -11.67 -15.15 9.03
CA THR A 140 -12.45 -14.38 10.02
C THR A 140 -13.87 -14.13 9.56
#